data_AF-A0A1D2IE88-F1
#
_entry.id   AF-A0A1D2IE88-F1
#
_cell.length_a   1.000
_cell.length_b   1.000
_cell.length_c   1.000
_cell.angle_alpha   90.00
_cell.angle_beta   90.00
_cell.angle_gamma   90.00
#
_symmetry.space_group_name_H-M   'P 1'
#
loop_
_entity.id
_entity.type
_entity.pdbx_description
1 polymer ?
#
loop_
_entity_poly.entity_id
_entity_poly.type
_entity_poly.pdbx_seq_one_letter_code
_entity_poly.pdbx_strand_id
1 'polypeptide(L)'
;MDQLPDRPDPGDVSSVVAERSRLEAALALLPPRQRAAVVLRYCEDLPEAQVARALGCPVGTARSHASRGVARLRQILSDAVRPVG
;
A
#
# COMPACT_ATOMS: atom_id res chain seq x y z
N MET A 1 -8.66 36.99 -10.74
CA MET A 1 -7.95 35.99 -9.91
C MET A 1 -8.16 34.64 -10.58
N ASP A 2 -7.48 34.42 -11.72
CA ASP A 2 -7.47 33.14 -12.43
C ASP A 2 -6.06 32.53 -12.25
N GLN A 3 -5.81 31.94 -11.08
CA GLN A 3 -4.66 31.06 -10.93
C GLN A 3 -5.05 29.68 -11.48
N LEU A 4 -4.69 29.46 -12.74
CA LEU A 4 -4.62 28.15 -13.36
C LEU A 4 -3.67 27.28 -12.50
N PRO A 5 -4.09 26.06 -12.07
CA PRO A 5 -3.26 25.25 -11.21
C PRO A 5 -2.01 24.78 -11.94
N ASP A 6 -0.93 24.76 -11.17
CA ASP A 6 0.44 24.40 -11.52
C ASP A 6 0.48 23.11 -12.35
N ARG A 7 1.11 23.19 -13.52
CA ARG A 7 1.32 22.02 -14.37
C ARG A 7 2.43 21.20 -13.69
N PRO A 8 2.18 19.95 -13.26
CA PRO A 8 3.19 19.20 -12.53
C PRO A 8 4.46 19.10 -13.38
N ASP A 9 5.60 19.35 -12.75
CA ASP A 9 6.90 19.17 -13.40
C ASP A 9 6.95 17.75 -13.97
N PRO A 10 7.42 17.54 -15.22
CA PRO A 10 7.63 16.20 -15.76
C PRO A 10 8.41 15.27 -14.80
N GLY A 11 9.29 15.81 -13.95
CA GLY A 11 9.98 15.09 -12.89
C GLY A 11 9.05 14.58 -11.77
N ASP A 12 8.00 15.32 -11.42
CA ASP A 12 7.02 14.94 -10.40
C ASP A 12 6.09 13.82 -10.86
N VAL A 13 5.64 13.87 -12.13
CA VAL A 13 4.82 12.79 -12.68
C VAL A 13 5.64 11.50 -12.75
N SER A 14 6.90 11.59 -13.18
CA SER A 14 7.80 10.44 -13.23
C SER A 14 8.08 9.85 -11.84
N SER A 15 8.23 10.68 -10.81
CA SER A 15 8.50 10.23 -9.44
C SER A 15 7.28 9.55 -8.82
N VAL A 16 6.08 10.10 -9.01
CA VAL A 16 4.80 9.51 -8.56
C VAL A 16 4.55 8.15 -9.20
N VAL A 17 4.79 8.03 -10.52
CA VAL A 17 4.65 6.75 -11.23
C VAL A 17 5.65 5.73 -10.70
N ALA A 18 6.92 6.12 -10.50
CA ALA A 18 7.94 5.25 -9.95
C ALA A 18 7.58 4.75 -8.53
N GLU A 19 7.04 5.62 -7.68
CA GLU A 19 6.64 5.25 -6.32
C GLU A 19 5.41 4.32 -6.32
N ARG A 20 4.43 4.57 -7.19
CA ARG A 20 3.28 3.68 -7.37
C ARG A 20 3.73 2.29 -7.83
N SER A 21 4.63 2.21 -8.81
CA SER A 21 5.17 0.93 -9.29
C SER A 21 5.96 0.19 -8.21
N ARG A 22 6.72 0.90 -7.35
CA ARG A 22 7.39 0.29 -6.19
C ARG A 22 6.40 -0.28 -5.19
N LEU A 23 5.33 0.45 -4.88
CA LEU A 23 4.29 -0.04 -3.97
C LEU A 23 3.58 -1.28 -4.52
N GLU A 24 3.24 -1.29 -5.80
CA GLU A 24 2.64 -2.45 -6.47
C GLU A 24 3.55 -3.69 -6.40
N ALA A 25 4.85 -3.51 -6.69
CA ALA A 25 5.84 -4.57 -6.57
C ALA A 25 5.97 -5.07 -5.12
N ALA A 26 6.01 -4.17 -4.14
CA ALA A 26 6.10 -4.53 -2.72
C ALA A 26 4.84 -5.28 -2.23
N LEU A 27 3.65 -4.86 -2.66
CA LEU A 27 2.40 -5.57 -2.39
C LEU A 27 2.43 -6.98 -2.98
N ALA A 28 2.96 -7.16 -4.20
CA ALA A 28 3.05 -8.47 -4.84
C ALA A 28 3.87 -9.49 -4.03
N LEU A 29 4.86 -9.02 -3.25
CA LEU A 29 5.71 -9.85 -2.39
C LEU A 29 5.06 -10.30 -1.07
N LEU A 30 3.87 -9.78 -0.73
CA LEU A 30 3.15 -10.21 0.46
C LEU A 30 2.44 -11.56 0.25
N PRO A 31 2.32 -12.39 1.31
CA PRO A 31 1.41 -13.55 1.29
C PRO A 31 -0.02 -13.12 0.90
N PRO A 32 -0.75 -13.91 0.10
CA PRO A 32 -2.03 -13.48 -0.50
C PRO A 32 -3.05 -12.93 0.49
N ARG A 33 -3.19 -13.56 1.66
CA ARG A 33 -4.12 -13.13 2.72
C ARG A 33 -3.72 -11.80 3.36
N GLN A 34 -2.41 -11.54 3.52
CA GLN A 34 -1.91 -10.27 4.05
C GLN A 34 -2.07 -9.17 3.01
N ARG A 35 -1.74 -9.44 1.74
CA ARG A 35 -1.98 -8.52 0.62
C ARG A 35 -3.44 -8.08 0.55
N ALA A 36 -4.35 -9.04 0.50
CA ALA A 36 -5.78 -8.75 0.43
C ALA A 36 -6.26 -7.94 1.63
N ALA A 37 -5.83 -8.28 2.85
CA ALA A 37 -6.17 -7.52 4.06
C ALA A 37 -5.66 -6.06 4.00
N VAL A 38 -4.46 -5.84 3.49
CA VAL A 38 -3.88 -4.49 3.34
C VAL A 38 -4.63 -3.70 2.27
N VAL A 39 -4.82 -4.25 1.08
CA VAL A 39 -5.51 -3.56 -0.04
C VAL A 39 -6.92 -3.17 0.39
N LEU A 40 -7.69 -4.12 0.92
CA LEU A 40 -9.06 -3.84 1.34
C LEU A 40 -9.12 -2.79 2.47
N ARG A 41 -8.16 -2.79 3.40
CA ARG A 41 -8.18 -1.87 4.54
C ARG A 41 -7.71 -0.46 4.20
N TYR A 42 -6.69 -0.34 3.35
CA TYR A 42 -5.95 0.92 3.15
C TYR A 42 -6.03 1.50 1.73
N CYS A 43 -6.34 0.68 0.73
CA CYS A 43 -6.57 1.16 -0.64
C CYS A 43 -8.07 1.35 -0.91
N GLU A 44 -8.90 0.48 -0.36
CA GLU A 44 -10.37 0.50 -0.52
C GLU A 44 -11.10 1.09 0.71
N ASP A 45 -10.35 1.54 1.72
CA ASP A 45 -10.86 2.14 2.97
C ASP A 45 -11.93 1.31 3.73
N LEU A 46 -11.97 0.00 3.53
CA LEU A 46 -12.98 -0.84 4.18
C LEU A 46 -12.71 -0.95 5.69
N PRO A 47 -13.76 -0.90 6.55
CA PRO A 47 -13.62 -1.15 7.98
C PRO A 47 -13.23 -2.62 8.26
N GLU A 48 -12.57 -2.86 9.40
CA GLU A 48 -12.03 -4.19 9.75
C GLU A 48 -13.06 -5.32 9.65
N ALA A 49 -14.32 -5.06 10.04
CA ALA A 49 -15.40 -6.03 9.94
C ALA A 49 -15.76 -6.40 8.49
N GLN A 50 -15.70 -5.43 7.56
CA GLN A 50 -15.94 -5.69 6.14
C GLN A 50 -14.77 -6.41 5.48
N VAL A 51 -13.53 -6.07 5.86
CA VAL A 51 -12.34 -6.83 5.45
C VAL A 51 -12.45 -8.29 5.90
N ALA A 52 -12.82 -8.51 7.17
CA ALA A 52 -13.01 -9.84 7.73
C ALA A 52 -14.06 -10.66 6.97
N ARG A 53 -15.20 -10.03 6.66
CA ARG A 53 -16.27 -10.64 5.84
C ARG A 53 -15.78 -10.98 4.43
N ALA A 54 -15.07 -10.08 3.76
CA ALA A 54 -14.52 -10.31 2.42
C ALA A 54 -13.49 -11.44 2.41
N LEU A 55 -12.71 -11.59 3.49
CA LEU A 55 -11.73 -12.66 3.62
C LEU A 55 -12.32 -13.98 4.17
N GLY A 56 -13.56 -13.97 4.68
CA GLY A 56 -14.16 -15.14 5.32
C GLY A 56 -13.42 -15.57 6.58
N CYS A 57 -12.98 -14.63 7.42
CA CYS A 57 -12.25 -14.91 8.66
C CYS A 57 -12.71 -14.03 9.84
N PRO A 58 -12.33 -14.34 11.08
CA PRO A 58 -12.61 -13.48 12.23
C PRO A 58 -11.96 -12.10 12.13
N VAL A 59 -12.59 -11.08 12.72
CA VAL A 59 -12.07 -9.69 12.71
C VAL A 59 -10.66 -9.60 13.27
N GLY A 60 -10.36 -10.31 14.37
CA GLY A 60 -9.01 -10.36 14.95
C GLY A 60 -7.97 -10.96 13.98
N THR A 61 -8.34 -11.94 13.16
CA THR A 61 -7.50 -12.52 12.12
C THR A 61 -7.26 -11.53 10.98
N ALA A 62 -8.31 -10.83 10.51
CA ALA A 62 -8.19 -9.79 9.50
C ALA A 62 -7.25 -8.66 9.96
N ARG A 63 -7.43 -8.17 11.19
CA ARG A 63 -6.55 -7.14 11.80
C ARG A 63 -5.11 -7.62 11.89
N SER A 64 -4.89 -8.88 12.29
CA SER A 64 -3.56 -9.47 12.35
C SER A 64 -2.91 -9.63 10.98
N HIS A 65 -3.68 -9.97 9.94
CA HIS A 65 -3.18 -10.03 8.56
C HIS A 65 -2.83 -8.64 8.03
N ALA A 66 -3.65 -7.62 8.26
CA ALA A 66 -3.38 -6.24 7.88
C ALA A 66 -2.12 -5.71 8.59
N SER A 67 -2.04 -5.89 9.90
CA SER A 67 -0.88 -5.46 10.71
C SER A 67 0.43 -6.13 10.24
N ARG A 68 0.42 -7.45 10.05
CA ARG A 68 1.60 -8.19 9.54
C ARG A 68 1.96 -7.79 8.11
N GLY A 69 0.96 -7.56 7.25
CA GLY A 69 1.18 -7.09 5.89
C GLY A 69 1.85 -5.72 5.85
N VAL A 70 1.36 -4.75 6.63
CA VAL A 70 1.98 -3.41 6.73
C VAL A 70 3.40 -3.49 7.30
N ALA A 71 3.63 -4.30 8.34
CA ALA A 71 4.98 -4.49 8.88
C ALA A 71 5.95 -5.06 7.83
N ARG A 72 5.48 -6.01 7.01
CA ARG A 72 6.30 -6.59 5.94
C ARG A 72 6.55 -5.60 4.80
N LEU A 73 5.56 -4.80 4.40
CA LEU A 73 5.75 -3.74 3.41
C LEU A 73 6.80 -2.74 3.86
N ARG A 74 6.77 -2.32 5.13
CA ARG A 74 7.81 -1.45 5.69
C ARG A 74 9.20 -2.05 5.54
N GLN A 75 9.38 -3.33 5.87
CA GLN A 75 10.67 -4.01 5.67
C GLN A 75 11.12 -4.01 4.21
N ILE A 76 10.24 -4.42 3.30
CA ILE A 76 10.55 -4.49 1.85
C ILE A 76 10.95 -3.12 1.31
N LEU A 77 10.19 -2.09 1.65
CA LEU A 77 10.43 -0.73 1.17
C LEU A 77 11.66 -0.11 1.82
N SER A 78 11.93 -0.39 3.10
CA SER A 78 13.17 0.04 3.75
C SER A 78 14.41 -0.62 3.15
N ASP A 79 14.34 -1.90 2.78
CA ASP A 79 15.43 -2.59 2.08
C ASP A 79 15.66 -2.04 0.67
N ALA A 80 14.59 -1.63 -0.02
CA ALA A 80 14.65 -1.01 -1.34
C ALA A 80 15.17 0.44 -1.32
N VAL A 81 15.01 1.16 -0.20
CA VAL A 81 15.42 2.56 0.00
C VAL A 81 16.89 2.68 0.46
N ARG A 82 17.71 1.63 0.36
CA ARG A 82 19.14 1.74 0.68
C ARG A 82 19.76 2.86 -0.18
N PRO A 83 20.21 3.99 0.41
CA PRO A 83 20.79 5.05 -0.38
C PRO A 83 22.05 4.49 -1.05
N VAL A 84 22.09 4.54 -2.39
CA VAL A 84 23.37 4.60 -3.08
C VAL A 84 24.12 5.80 -2.49
N GLY A 85 25.37 5.55 -2.11
CA GLY A 85 26.22 6.45 -1.31
C GLY A 85 26.25 7.91 -1.73
#